data_AF-A0A7C8UIG5-F1
#
_entry.id   AF-A0A7C8UIG5-F1
#
_cell.length_a   1.000
_cell.length_b   1.000
_cell.length_c   1.000
_cell.angle_alpha   90.00
_cell.angle_beta   90.00
_cell.angle_gamma   90.00
#
_symmetry.space_group_name_H-M   'P 1'
#
loop_
_entity.id
_entity.type
_entity.pdbx_description
1 polymer ?
#
loop_
_entity_poly.entity_id
_entity_poly.type
_entity_poly.pdbx_seq_one_letter_code
_entity_poly.pdbx_strand_id
1 'polypeptide(L)'
;MSSKEVQKAFTANTCLTLSNGQKIPQIQLGVWESYDEECYNAVKWALEAGYRGIDSAEWYENEAICGRAINEYLTATSTPRSSIFFTTKLRNNVSYSETRSAIKRSLKECNLGYIDLYLIHAPYGGPMIREEIYRAVVDAVKDGEVKGWGAYTPLAKSGRFENEVLKEVAGRIVGNLKGSEGWGLEDEDMAKLRGLDEHLVTEWDPTDCP
;
A
#
# COMPACT_ATOMS: atom_id res chain seq x y z
N MET A 1 18.01 -39.96 7.67
CA MET A 1 16.60 -39.52 7.84
C MET A 1 16.57 -38.04 7.50
N SER A 2 15.89 -37.65 6.42
CA SER A 2 15.78 -36.22 6.07
C SER A 2 14.71 -35.57 6.94
N SER A 3 15.05 -34.46 7.60
CA SER A 3 14.08 -33.62 8.30
C SER A 3 13.10 -33.07 7.28
N LYS A 4 11.84 -33.54 7.32
CA LYS A 4 10.76 -32.82 6.64
C LYS A 4 10.66 -31.45 7.28
N GLU A 5 10.95 -30.40 6.53
CA GLU A 5 10.57 -29.05 6.93
C GLU A 5 9.06 -29.06 7.19
N VAL A 6 8.66 -28.70 8.40
CA VAL A 6 7.25 -28.51 8.71
C VAL A 6 6.84 -27.25 7.96
N GLN A 7 6.16 -27.43 6.82
CA GLN A 7 5.54 -26.33 6.08
C GLN A 7 4.73 -25.50 7.07
N LYS A 8 5.16 -24.27 7.30
CA LYS A 8 4.56 -23.38 8.29
C LYS A 8 3.12 -23.12 7.85
N ALA A 9 2.16 -23.58 8.65
CA ALA A 9 0.75 -23.56 8.26
C ALA A 9 0.31 -22.13 7.91
N PHE A 10 -0.24 -21.96 6.71
CA PHE A 10 -0.75 -20.68 6.25
C PHE A 10 -2.04 -20.33 7.01
N THR A 11 -2.02 -19.17 7.67
CA THR A 11 -3.13 -18.60 8.46
C THR A 11 -3.38 -17.15 8.08
N ALA A 12 -4.49 -16.56 8.55
CA ALA A 12 -4.79 -15.13 8.38
C ALA A 12 -3.76 -14.17 9.02
N ASN A 13 -2.86 -14.68 9.89
CA ASN A 13 -1.75 -13.94 10.49
C ASN A 13 -0.40 -14.18 9.78
N THR A 14 -0.38 -14.84 8.62
CA THR A 14 0.87 -15.05 7.86
C THR A 14 1.24 -13.75 7.18
N CYS A 15 2.43 -13.23 7.46
CA CYS A 15 2.90 -11.97 6.91
C CYS A 15 4.15 -12.13 6.05
N LEU A 16 4.23 -11.32 5.00
CA LEU A 16 5.46 -11.05 4.28
C LEU A 16 6.22 -9.88 4.93
N THR A 17 7.46 -9.67 4.51
CA THR A 17 8.25 -8.50 4.91
C THR A 17 8.32 -7.58 3.71
N LEU A 18 7.87 -6.34 3.87
CA LEU A 18 8.05 -5.28 2.88
C LEU A 18 9.53 -4.86 2.82
N SER A 19 9.89 -4.17 1.75
CA SER A 19 11.21 -3.54 1.54
C SER A 19 11.64 -2.66 2.72
N ASN A 20 10.72 -1.89 3.31
CA ASN A 20 10.93 -1.06 4.50
C ASN A 20 11.01 -1.84 5.84
N GLY A 21 10.97 -3.18 5.82
CA GLY A 21 11.01 -4.05 7.01
C GLY A 21 9.67 -4.28 7.72
N GLN A 22 8.61 -3.54 7.35
CA GLN A 22 7.26 -3.71 7.90
C GLN A 22 6.67 -5.07 7.53
N LYS A 23 5.75 -5.57 8.36
CA LYS A 23 5.07 -6.85 8.12
C LYS A 23 3.69 -6.61 7.52
N ILE A 24 3.46 -7.12 6.31
CA ILE A 24 2.16 -7.05 5.62
C ILE A 24 1.44 -8.41 5.71
N PRO A 25 0.18 -8.47 6.18
CA PRO A 25 -0.61 -9.69 6.13
C PRO A 25 -0.83 -10.16 4.69
N GLN A 26 -0.59 -11.45 4.42
CA GLN A 26 -0.82 -12.06 3.11
C GLN A 26 -2.30 -12.22 2.76
N ILE A 27 -3.17 -12.25 3.77
CA ILE A 27 -4.62 -12.22 3.59
C ILE A 27 -5.12 -10.90 4.18
N GLN A 28 -5.83 -10.13 3.37
CA GLN A 28 -6.48 -8.88 3.78
C GLN A 28 -7.93 -8.92 3.33
N LEU A 29 -8.84 -8.31 4.09
CA LEU A 29 -10.21 -8.10 3.66
C LEU A 29 -10.25 -6.90 2.72
N GLY A 30 -10.55 -7.11 1.44
CA GLY A 30 -10.95 -6.03 0.54
C GLY A 30 -12.37 -5.58 0.84
N VAL A 31 -12.60 -4.26 0.93
CA VAL A 31 -13.92 -3.67 1.24
C VAL A 31 -14.56 -2.93 0.06
N TRP A 32 -14.16 -3.26 -1.18
CA TRP A 32 -14.82 -2.75 -2.38
C TRP A 32 -16.26 -3.28 -2.47
N GLU A 33 -17.18 -2.45 -2.99
CA GLU A 33 -18.64 -2.69 -3.03
C GLU A 33 -19.30 -3.04 -1.67
N SER A 34 -18.63 -2.77 -0.55
CA SER A 34 -19.21 -2.91 0.80
C SER A 34 -19.66 -1.54 1.31
N TYR A 35 -20.94 -1.41 1.69
CA TYR A 35 -21.56 -0.15 2.09
C TYR A 35 -22.10 -0.18 3.53
N ASP A 36 -22.22 0.99 4.17
CA ASP A 36 -22.88 1.18 5.47
C ASP A 36 -22.57 0.08 6.52
N GLU A 37 -23.61 -0.58 7.03
CA GLU A 37 -23.48 -1.65 8.03
C GLU A 37 -22.90 -2.95 7.46
N GLU A 38 -22.97 -3.21 6.15
CA GLU A 38 -22.30 -4.36 5.54
C GLU A 38 -20.78 -4.21 5.64
N CYS A 39 -20.25 -3.03 5.29
CA CYS A 39 -18.83 -2.73 5.43
C CYS A 39 -18.36 -2.81 6.89
N TYR A 40 -19.15 -2.26 7.83
CA TYR A 40 -18.83 -2.34 9.27
C TYR A 40 -18.76 -3.79 9.76
N ASN A 41 -19.79 -4.58 9.46
CA ASN A 41 -19.87 -5.96 9.92
C ASN A 41 -18.82 -6.85 9.24
N ALA A 42 -18.52 -6.66 7.95
CA ALA A 42 -17.45 -7.38 7.26
C ALA A 42 -16.08 -7.16 7.91
N VAL A 43 -15.71 -5.89 8.19
CA VAL A 43 -14.45 -5.57 8.88
C VAL A 43 -14.43 -6.16 10.29
N LYS A 44 -15.51 -5.98 11.07
CA LYS A 44 -15.61 -6.54 12.42
C LYS A 44 -15.44 -8.07 12.44
N TRP A 45 -16.21 -8.79 11.62
CA TRP A 45 -16.18 -10.26 11.59
C TRP A 45 -14.83 -10.79 11.08
N ALA A 46 -14.17 -10.10 10.14
CA ALA A 46 -12.83 -10.47 9.72
C ALA A 46 -11.81 -10.35 10.87
N LEU A 47 -11.85 -9.25 11.65
CA LEU A 47 -10.98 -9.05 12.81
C LEU A 47 -11.23 -10.09 13.92
N GLU A 48 -12.50 -10.43 14.18
CA GLU A 48 -12.93 -11.51 15.09
C GLU A 48 -12.47 -12.89 14.60
N ALA A 49 -12.52 -13.16 13.30
CA ALA A 49 -12.01 -14.37 12.65
C ALA A 49 -10.47 -14.43 12.57
N GLY A 50 -9.76 -13.40 13.02
CA GLY A 50 -8.30 -13.38 13.10
C GLY A 50 -7.58 -12.75 11.90
N TYR A 51 -8.28 -12.07 10.99
CA TYR A 51 -7.64 -11.23 9.97
C TYR A 51 -6.95 -10.04 10.63
N ARG A 52 -5.83 -9.60 10.04
CA ARG A 52 -5.08 -8.42 10.50
C ARG A 52 -4.85 -7.38 9.41
N GLY A 53 -5.23 -7.65 8.17
CA GLY A 53 -5.17 -6.67 7.08
C GLY A 53 -6.56 -6.28 6.58
N ILE A 54 -6.79 -4.99 6.38
CA ILE A 54 -7.99 -4.41 5.76
C ILE A 54 -7.54 -3.52 4.59
N ASP A 55 -8.11 -3.74 3.41
CA ASP A 55 -7.78 -3.04 2.17
C ASP A 55 -8.98 -2.23 1.67
N SER A 56 -8.87 -0.90 1.76
CA SER A 56 -9.85 0.10 1.33
C SER A 56 -9.28 1.00 0.22
N ALA A 57 -9.98 2.06 -0.15
CA ALA A 57 -9.53 3.13 -1.05
C ALA A 57 -10.38 4.38 -0.82
N GLU A 58 -9.82 5.58 -1.08
CA GLU A 58 -10.59 6.85 -1.08
C GLU A 58 -11.78 6.78 -2.05
N TRP A 59 -11.66 6.00 -3.14
CA TRP A 59 -12.73 5.77 -4.11
C TRP A 59 -13.92 4.99 -3.53
N TYR A 60 -13.72 4.12 -2.53
CA TYR A 60 -14.79 3.27 -1.99
C TYR A 60 -15.69 4.02 -1.01
N GLU A 61 -15.30 5.25 -0.61
CA GLU A 61 -16.08 6.16 0.25
C GLU A 61 -16.50 5.54 1.61
N ASN A 62 -15.79 4.48 2.05
CA ASN A 62 -16.07 3.71 3.26
C ASN A 62 -14.90 3.67 4.29
N GLU A 63 -13.88 4.50 4.11
CA GLU A 63 -12.71 4.57 5.01
C GLU A 63 -13.10 4.84 6.48
N ALA A 64 -14.08 5.72 6.70
CA ALA A 64 -14.60 6.04 8.04
C ALA A 64 -15.34 4.87 8.69
N ILE A 65 -15.99 4.02 7.89
CA ILE A 65 -16.70 2.83 8.37
C ILE A 65 -15.68 1.77 8.81
N CYS A 66 -14.63 1.55 8.00
CA CYS A 66 -13.49 0.71 8.35
C CYS A 66 -12.81 1.20 9.63
N GLY A 67 -12.54 2.50 9.69
CA GLY A 67 -11.95 3.18 10.85
C GLY A 67 -12.74 2.97 12.14
N ARG A 68 -14.07 3.12 12.08
CA ARG A 68 -14.99 2.83 13.19
C ARG A 68 -14.89 1.38 13.66
N ALA A 69 -15.04 0.41 12.74
CA ALA A 69 -14.99 -1.02 13.06
C ALA A 69 -13.64 -1.44 13.69
N ILE A 70 -12.53 -0.93 13.15
CA ILE A 70 -11.19 -1.18 13.69
C ILE A 70 -11.06 -0.58 15.10
N ASN A 71 -11.38 0.71 15.30
CA ASN A 71 -11.23 1.37 16.60
C ASN A 71 -12.10 0.72 17.71
N GLU A 72 -13.32 0.30 17.38
CA GLU A 72 -14.18 -0.45 18.29
C GLU A 72 -13.58 -1.82 18.64
N TYR A 73 -13.04 -2.57 17.66
CA TYR A 73 -12.34 -3.83 17.90
C TYR A 73 -11.09 -3.66 18.77
N LEU A 74 -10.25 -2.67 18.48
CA LEU A 74 -9.04 -2.37 19.26
C LEU A 74 -9.41 -2.09 20.72
N THR A 75 -10.46 -1.29 20.95
CA THR A 75 -10.97 -0.95 22.29
C THR A 75 -11.53 -2.18 23.01
N ALA A 76 -12.41 -2.94 22.37
CA ALA A 76 -13.07 -4.11 22.97
C ALA A 76 -12.10 -5.26 23.32
N THR A 77 -11.00 -5.39 22.57
CA THR A 77 -10.01 -6.47 22.75
C THR A 77 -8.73 -6.02 23.45
N SER A 78 -8.54 -4.72 23.67
CA SER A 78 -7.23 -4.11 24.04
C SER A 78 -6.09 -4.45 23.07
N THR A 79 -6.41 -4.74 21.81
CA THR A 79 -5.41 -4.96 20.75
C THR A 79 -4.73 -3.62 20.43
N PRO A 80 -3.39 -3.55 20.32
CA PRO A 80 -2.71 -2.32 19.92
C PRO A 80 -2.92 -2.06 18.43
N ARG A 81 -3.09 -0.79 18.04
CA ARG A 81 -3.27 -0.33 16.65
C ARG A 81 -2.23 -0.90 15.68
N SER A 82 -1.00 -1.12 16.13
CA SER A 82 0.12 -1.72 15.37
C SER A 82 -0.03 -3.21 15.05
N SER A 83 -1.06 -3.90 15.57
CA SER A 83 -1.40 -5.27 15.17
C SER A 83 -2.36 -5.34 13.98
N ILE A 84 -2.94 -4.21 13.57
CA ILE A 84 -3.80 -4.11 12.39
C ILE A 84 -3.03 -3.38 11.29
N PHE A 85 -3.18 -3.84 10.05
CA PHE A 85 -2.60 -3.26 8.85
C PHE A 85 -3.74 -2.68 8.01
N PHE A 86 -3.78 -1.35 7.89
CA PHE A 86 -4.79 -0.65 7.08
C PHE A 86 -4.16 -0.10 5.80
N THR A 87 -4.63 -0.61 4.67
CA THR A 87 -4.25 -0.16 3.32
C THR A 87 -5.35 0.75 2.77
N THR A 88 -4.97 1.88 2.16
CA THR A 88 -5.89 2.69 1.34
C THR A 88 -5.18 3.21 0.08
N LYS A 89 -5.95 3.81 -0.84
CA LYS A 89 -5.50 4.14 -2.19
C LYS A 89 -5.97 5.53 -2.63
N LEU A 90 -5.08 6.28 -3.27
CA LEU A 90 -5.36 7.60 -3.88
C LEU A 90 -6.45 7.51 -4.94
N ARG A 91 -7.50 8.33 -4.87
CA ARG A 91 -8.58 8.30 -5.87
C ARG A 91 -8.14 8.81 -7.24
N ASN A 92 -7.48 9.97 -7.29
CA ASN A 92 -7.21 10.70 -8.52
C ASN A 92 -5.77 11.21 -8.59
N ASN A 93 -5.12 11.00 -9.73
CA ASN A 93 -3.79 11.51 -10.02
C ASN A 93 -3.90 12.93 -10.59
N VAL A 94 -3.60 13.96 -9.78
CA VAL A 94 -3.78 15.37 -10.16
C VAL A 94 -2.51 16.20 -9.96
N SER A 95 -2.05 16.36 -8.72
CA SER A 95 -0.87 17.16 -8.36
C SER A 95 -0.34 16.78 -6.98
N TYR A 96 0.82 17.33 -6.61
CA TYR A 96 1.41 17.18 -5.29
C TYR A 96 0.45 17.67 -4.19
N SER A 97 -0.15 18.86 -4.36
CA SER A 97 -1.03 19.48 -3.36
C SER A 97 -2.33 18.70 -3.16
N GLU A 98 -2.93 18.21 -4.24
CA GLU A 98 -4.12 17.36 -4.16
C GLU A 98 -3.81 16.01 -3.51
N THR A 99 -2.64 15.44 -3.79
CA THR A 99 -2.20 14.18 -3.16
C THR A 99 -1.97 14.33 -1.66
N ARG A 100 -1.25 15.36 -1.20
CA ARG A 100 -1.11 15.66 0.24
C ARG A 100 -2.48 15.90 0.89
N SER A 101 -3.41 16.53 0.17
CA SER A 101 -4.77 16.76 0.66
C SER A 101 -5.60 15.48 0.74
N ALA A 102 -5.49 14.57 -0.24
CA ALA A 102 -6.14 13.26 -0.24
C ALA A 102 -5.66 12.39 0.93
N ILE A 103 -4.35 12.28 1.16
CA ILE A 103 -3.77 11.55 2.30
C ILE A 103 -4.34 12.09 3.63
N LYS A 104 -4.43 13.41 3.78
CA LYS A 104 -4.99 14.05 4.99
C LYS A 104 -6.49 13.82 5.14
N ARG A 105 -7.26 13.73 4.04
CA ARG A 105 -8.67 13.29 4.08
C ARG A 105 -8.75 11.85 4.57
N SER A 106 -8.09 10.90 3.91
CA SER A 106 -8.11 9.47 4.29
C SER A 106 -7.68 9.24 5.73
N LEU A 107 -6.64 9.94 6.23
CA LEU A 107 -6.24 9.89 7.65
C LEU A 107 -7.32 10.37 8.61
N LYS A 108 -8.00 11.47 8.27
CA LYS A 108 -9.10 12.02 9.07
C LYS A 108 -10.31 11.10 9.05
N GLU A 109 -10.68 10.57 7.89
CA GLU A 109 -11.84 9.70 7.73
C GLU A 109 -11.63 8.37 8.45
N CYS A 110 -10.52 7.66 8.20
CA CYS A 110 -10.25 6.40 8.91
C CYS A 110 -10.00 6.61 10.41
N ASN A 111 -9.50 7.78 10.83
CA ASN A 111 -9.24 8.11 12.24
C ASN A 111 -8.41 7.02 12.98
N LEU A 112 -7.39 6.50 12.28
CA LEU A 112 -6.52 5.41 12.75
C LEU A 112 -5.14 5.88 13.25
N GLY A 113 -4.92 7.20 13.32
CA GLY A 113 -3.66 7.86 13.69
C GLY A 113 -2.58 7.83 12.60
N TYR A 114 -2.50 6.74 11.82
CA TYR A 114 -1.63 6.61 10.65
C TYR A 114 -2.21 5.55 9.68
N ILE A 115 -1.72 5.55 8.44
CA ILE A 115 -2.00 4.54 7.41
C ILE A 115 -0.80 3.58 7.29
N ASP A 116 -1.04 2.26 7.24
CA ASP A 116 0.04 1.28 7.15
C ASP A 116 0.64 1.21 5.74
N LEU A 117 -0.22 1.29 4.71
CA LEU A 117 0.18 1.28 3.30
C LEU A 117 -0.71 2.25 2.50
N TYR A 118 -0.10 3.20 1.79
CA TYR A 118 -0.82 4.09 0.87
C TYR A 118 -0.45 3.80 -0.58
N LEU A 119 -1.43 3.38 -1.39
CA LEU A 119 -1.20 2.98 -2.78
C LEU A 119 -1.68 4.05 -3.77
N ILE A 120 -0.93 4.23 -4.85
CA ILE A 120 -1.38 5.00 -6.01
C ILE A 120 -2.23 4.06 -6.88
N HIS A 121 -3.54 4.31 -6.96
CA HIS A 121 -4.53 3.33 -7.44
C HIS A 121 -4.43 3.03 -8.95
N ALA A 122 -3.87 3.94 -9.75
CA ALA A 122 -3.62 3.75 -11.17
C ALA A 122 -2.43 4.61 -11.66
N PRO A 123 -1.74 4.24 -12.76
CA PRO A 123 -0.56 4.96 -13.26
C PRO A 123 -0.86 6.18 -14.15
N TYR A 124 -2.09 6.72 -14.09
CA TYR A 124 -2.58 7.79 -14.98
C TYR A 124 -1.93 9.17 -14.71
N GLY A 125 -2.08 10.10 -15.67
CA GLY A 125 -1.58 11.48 -15.59
C GLY A 125 -0.21 11.71 -16.23
N GLY A 126 0.44 10.65 -16.71
CA GLY A 126 1.76 10.73 -17.34
C GLY A 126 2.91 11.05 -16.37
N PRO A 127 4.14 11.17 -16.87
CA PRO A 127 5.35 11.18 -16.06
C PRO A 127 5.42 12.33 -15.04
N MET A 128 5.06 13.55 -15.42
CA MET A 128 5.14 14.74 -14.55
C MET A 128 4.18 14.66 -13.36
N ILE A 129 2.93 14.24 -13.60
CA ILE A 129 1.93 14.11 -12.53
C ILE A 129 2.30 12.95 -11.60
N ARG A 130 2.76 11.81 -12.12
CA ARG A 130 3.25 10.70 -11.27
C ARG A 130 4.41 11.15 -10.37
N GLU A 131 5.36 11.91 -10.90
CA GLU A 131 6.45 12.50 -10.11
C GLU A 131 5.93 13.34 -8.93
N GLU A 132 4.98 14.25 -9.18
CA GLU A 132 4.39 15.06 -8.13
C GLU A 132 3.68 14.23 -7.05
N ILE A 133 2.95 13.19 -7.46
CA ILE A 133 2.27 12.26 -6.55
C ILE A 133 3.30 11.47 -5.72
N TYR A 134 4.33 10.93 -6.35
CA TYR A 134 5.33 10.10 -5.67
C TYR A 134 6.06 10.92 -4.59
N ARG A 135 6.44 12.16 -4.92
CA ARG A 135 6.99 13.10 -3.93
C ARG A 135 6.01 13.37 -2.80
N ALA A 136 4.72 13.58 -3.08
CA ALA A 136 3.72 13.83 -2.06
C ALA A 136 3.49 12.65 -1.11
N VAL A 137 3.57 11.42 -1.61
CA VAL A 137 3.44 10.21 -0.78
C VAL A 137 4.73 9.93 0.00
N VAL A 138 5.91 10.12 -0.59
CA VAL A 138 7.21 10.01 0.11
C VAL A 138 7.31 11.03 1.24
N ASP A 139 6.89 12.28 1.02
CA ASP A 139 6.89 13.29 2.08
C ASP A 139 5.84 12.96 3.17
N ALA A 140 4.73 12.28 2.85
CA ALA A 140 3.81 11.72 3.86
C ALA A 140 4.44 10.60 4.71
N VAL A 141 5.32 9.78 4.13
CA VAL A 141 6.08 8.76 4.87
C VAL A 141 7.07 9.42 5.83
N LYS A 142 7.77 10.47 5.39
CA LYS A 142 8.67 11.28 6.25
C LYS A 142 7.92 11.97 7.39
N ASP A 143 6.73 12.52 7.10
CA ASP A 143 5.85 13.14 8.09
C ASP A 143 5.23 12.11 9.06
N GLY A 144 5.41 10.80 8.83
CA GLY A 144 4.93 9.71 9.67
C GLY A 144 3.42 9.43 9.55
N GLU A 145 2.73 10.17 8.69
CA GLU A 145 1.33 10.04 8.28
C GLU A 145 1.06 8.64 7.67
N VAL A 146 2.01 8.14 6.90
CA VAL A 146 1.99 6.85 6.20
C VAL A 146 3.22 6.03 6.62
N LYS A 147 3.15 4.69 6.70
CA LYS A 147 4.31 3.83 7.08
C LYS A 147 5.02 3.20 5.88
N GLY A 148 4.27 2.73 4.90
CA GLY A 148 4.77 2.28 3.60
C GLY A 148 3.92 2.86 2.48
N TRP A 149 4.50 2.95 1.29
CA TRP A 149 3.75 3.36 0.10
C TRP A 149 3.94 2.33 -1.01
N GLY A 150 3.27 2.56 -2.12
CA GLY A 150 3.50 1.83 -3.35
C GLY A 150 2.63 2.38 -4.45
N ALA A 151 2.74 1.81 -5.64
CA ALA A 151 1.81 2.06 -6.72
C ALA A 151 1.19 0.74 -7.15
N TYR A 152 -0.07 0.79 -7.56
CA TYR A 152 -0.57 -0.13 -8.58
C TYR A 152 0.07 0.29 -9.92
N THR A 153 1.39 0.14 -9.99
CA THR A 153 2.18 -0.08 -11.21
C THR A 153 2.14 -1.56 -11.44
N PRO A 154 1.51 -2.00 -12.50
CA PRO A 154 1.48 -3.44 -12.71
C PRO A 154 2.74 -3.88 -13.59
N LEU A 155 2.97 -5.15 -14.02
CA LEU A 155 3.98 -5.60 -15.03
C LEU A 155 3.36 -6.46 -16.18
N ALA A 156 3.61 -6.18 -17.47
CA ALA A 156 2.74 -6.59 -18.60
C ALA A 156 2.54 -8.11 -18.88
N LYS A 157 1.29 -8.59 -18.83
CA LYS A 157 0.85 -9.98 -19.09
C LYS A 157 0.56 -10.23 -20.57
N SER A 158 1.52 -9.88 -21.43
CA SER A 158 1.66 -10.51 -22.75
C SER A 158 3.14 -10.50 -23.13
N GLY A 159 3.70 -11.65 -23.49
CA GLY A 159 5.14 -11.83 -23.75
C GLY A 159 5.62 -11.12 -25.02
N ARG A 160 5.69 -9.79 -24.98
CA ARG A 160 6.06 -8.93 -26.10
C ARG A 160 7.26 -8.00 -25.84
N PHE A 161 7.67 -7.82 -24.59
CA PHE A 161 8.78 -6.93 -24.24
C PHE A 161 9.64 -7.50 -23.09
N GLU A 162 10.64 -8.31 -23.42
CA GLU A 162 11.81 -8.49 -22.56
C GLU A 162 12.64 -7.20 -22.61
N ASN A 163 12.35 -6.26 -21.70
CA ASN A 163 13.03 -4.96 -21.68
C ASN A 163 13.97 -4.87 -20.47
N GLU A 164 15.29 -4.96 -20.71
CA GLU A 164 16.30 -4.90 -19.65
C GLU A 164 16.24 -3.59 -18.84
N VAL A 165 15.78 -2.50 -19.46
CA VAL A 165 15.57 -1.21 -18.79
C VAL A 165 14.55 -1.32 -17.65
N LEU A 166 13.49 -2.12 -17.80
CA LEU A 166 12.52 -2.35 -16.72
C LEU A 166 13.13 -3.17 -15.57
N LYS A 167 14.03 -4.13 -15.88
CA LYS A 167 14.76 -4.89 -14.84
C LYS A 167 15.78 -4.02 -14.12
N GLU A 168 16.46 -3.10 -14.81
CA GLU A 168 17.42 -2.18 -14.21
C GLU A 168 16.73 -1.10 -13.36
N VAL A 169 15.63 -0.52 -13.85
CA VAL A 169 14.85 0.48 -13.11
C VAL A 169 14.16 -0.15 -11.91
N ALA A 170 13.51 -1.31 -12.05
CA ALA A 170 12.97 -2.05 -10.90
C ALA A 170 14.09 -2.41 -9.90
N GLY A 171 15.22 -2.93 -10.38
CA GLY A 171 16.37 -3.28 -9.55
C GLY A 171 17.02 -2.10 -8.78
N ARG A 172 16.88 -0.86 -9.26
CA ARG A 172 17.38 0.34 -8.59
C ARG A 172 16.34 1.03 -7.71
N ILE A 173 15.06 1.03 -8.09
CA ILE A 173 13.97 1.45 -7.19
C ILE A 173 13.93 0.53 -5.96
N VAL A 174 14.07 -0.79 -6.14
CA VAL A 174 14.27 -1.77 -5.05
C VAL A 174 15.64 -1.62 -4.35
N GLY A 175 16.64 -1.07 -5.04
CA GLY A 175 17.98 -0.81 -4.52
C GLY A 175 18.02 0.27 -3.44
N ASN A 176 17.27 1.36 -3.62
CA ASN A 176 17.26 2.52 -2.72
C ASN A 176 16.55 2.23 -1.37
N LEU A 177 15.83 1.11 -1.25
CA LEU A 177 15.06 0.73 -0.05
C LEU A 177 15.89 -0.03 1.01
N LYS A 178 17.17 -0.31 0.74
CA LYS A 178 18.05 -1.07 1.62
C LYS A 178 18.74 -0.23 2.70
N GLY A 179 17.99 0.59 3.45
CA GLY A 179 18.53 1.28 4.61
C GLY A 179 17.60 2.29 5.27
N SER A 180 17.66 2.37 6.60
CA SER A 180 16.96 3.38 7.41
C SER A 180 17.55 4.80 7.33
N GLU A 181 18.57 5.02 6.50
CA GLU A 181 19.38 6.25 6.50
C GLU A 181 19.42 6.99 5.14
N GLY A 182 18.58 6.59 4.16
CA GLY A 182 18.59 7.15 2.81
C GLY A 182 17.19 7.32 2.17
N TRP A 183 16.27 8.03 2.85
CA TRP A 183 14.90 8.21 2.34
C TRP A 183 14.71 9.49 1.53
N GLY A 184 15.02 9.42 0.24
CA GLY A 184 14.68 10.42 -0.76
C GLY A 184 14.70 9.82 -2.16
N LEU A 185 13.71 10.18 -2.98
CA LEU A 185 13.84 10.05 -4.44
C LEU A 185 14.79 11.15 -4.90
N GLU A 186 15.97 10.78 -5.39
CA GLU A 186 16.93 11.76 -5.91
C GLU A 186 16.52 12.22 -7.31
N ASP A 187 17.04 13.35 -7.78
CA ASP A 187 16.75 13.87 -9.13
C ASP A 187 17.06 12.82 -10.23
N GLU A 188 18.01 11.91 -9.99
CA GLU A 188 18.34 10.80 -10.89
C GLU A 188 17.28 9.68 -10.91
N ASP A 189 16.55 9.47 -9.81
CA ASP A 189 15.39 8.55 -9.77
C ASP A 189 14.20 9.17 -10.49
N MET A 190 13.95 10.46 -10.24
CA MET A 190 12.89 11.23 -10.89
C MET A 190 13.10 11.29 -12.41
N ALA A 191 14.33 11.48 -12.87
CA ALA A 191 14.69 11.44 -14.29
C ALA A 191 14.36 10.09 -14.95
N LYS A 192 14.52 8.97 -14.26
CA LYS A 192 14.19 7.62 -14.77
C LYS A 192 12.68 7.37 -14.77
N LEU A 193 11.97 7.77 -13.72
CA LEU A 193 10.51 7.68 -13.62
C LEU A 193 9.80 8.50 -14.71
N ARG A 194 10.39 9.63 -15.15
CA ARG A 194 9.92 10.42 -16.30
C ARG A 194 9.98 9.66 -17.62
N GLY A 195 10.86 8.66 -17.75
CA GLY A 195 11.01 7.83 -18.95
C GLY A 195 10.04 6.65 -19.05
N LEU A 196 9.21 6.40 -18.03
CA LEU A 196 8.26 5.28 -18.02
C LEU A 196 6.95 5.64 -18.75
N ASP A 197 6.55 4.80 -19.68
CA ASP A 197 5.28 4.92 -20.41
C ASP A 197 4.12 4.23 -19.65
N GLU A 198 2.89 4.73 -19.84
CA GLU A 198 1.69 4.27 -19.13
C GLU A 198 1.22 2.86 -19.53
N HIS A 199 1.78 2.28 -20.60
CA HIS A 199 1.38 1.00 -21.18
C HIS A 199 2.18 -0.23 -20.71
N LEU A 200 3.26 -0.08 -19.94
CA LEU A 200 4.25 -1.16 -19.70
C LEU A 200 3.88 -2.19 -18.59
N VAL A 201 2.62 -2.27 -18.15
CA VAL A 201 2.32 -2.62 -16.73
C VAL A 201 0.96 -3.40 -16.47
N THR A 202 0.97 -4.68 -15.95
CA THR A 202 -0.13 -5.57 -15.32
C THR A 202 0.24 -6.70 -14.23
N GLU A 203 0.77 -6.44 -13.01
CA GLU A 203 0.91 -7.34 -11.81
C GLU A 203 1.58 -6.67 -10.57
N TRP A 204 1.13 -6.97 -9.33
CA TRP A 204 1.64 -6.43 -8.03
C TRP A 204 2.22 -7.55 -7.15
N ASP A 205 3.48 -7.41 -6.71
CA ASP A 205 4.10 -8.28 -5.70
C ASP A 205 4.42 -7.43 -4.44
N PRO A 206 3.87 -7.75 -3.26
CA PRO A 206 4.13 -7.01 -2.04
C PRO A 206 5.56 -7.19 -1.48
N THR A 207 6.36 -8.14 -1.97
CA THR A 207 7.75 -8.36 -1.53
C THR A 207 8.76 -7.53 -2.30
N ASP A 208 8.49 -7.26 -3.58
CA ASP A 208 9.34 -6.48 -4.50
C ASP A 208 8.72 -5.11 -4.87
N CYS A 209 7.76 -4.62 -4.08
CA CYS A 209 7.15 -3.30 -4.26
C CYS A 209 8.12 -2.17 -3.86
N PRO A 210 8.14 -1.03 -4.60
CA PRO A 210 8.83 0.21 -4.22
C PRO A 210 8.47 0.76 -2.83
#